data_AF-A0A2A2JLB4-F1
#
_entry.id   AF-A0A2A2JLB4-F1
#
_cell.length_a   1.000
_cell.length_b   1.000
_cell.length_c   1.000
_cell.angle_alpha   90.00
_cell.angle_beta   90.00
_cell.angle_gamma   90.00
#
_symmetry.space_group_name_H-M   'P 1'
#
loop_
_entity.id
_entity.type
_entity.pdbx_description
1 polymer ?
#
loop_
_entity_poly.entity_id
_entity_poly.type
_entity_poly.pdbx_seq_one_letter_code
_entity_poly.pdbx_strand_id
1 'polypeptide(L)'
;MSDEGFTVIPSHEQRDAFGQPIRQNSNPRQEHGHQHEYWHDEAHRQDHDDLHHDMQKANLEEHRRGSQSSNHPSTPPALQKGASHESDDLAHFRATEQAIIQQQHSQERRASDASGNEHFVNGGNSNSHEEPTARKHNIQTLEQMAFESNYPVPYRSRLTEPFEPGQTLIVKGKTGEDSVRFTINLHSTQADFSGHDVPLHVSVRFDEGKIVCNTFSKGEWGKEERKSNPWKKGDDIDIRIRAHDSKFQIFCDQKELKEYEHRVPLSSISHFSIDGDVLISHIHWGGKYYPVPYESGLANEGLAPGKTLVIYGMPEKKSKRFHINLLKKNGDIALHFNPRFDEKAVVRNSLVANEWGNEEREGKIPFEKATGFDLEIKNEEYAFQILVNGERFASYAHRLEPHEINGLQIGGDVEITGIQIH
;
A
#
# COMPACT_ATOMS: atom_id res chain seq x y z
N MET A 1 -56.23 21.62 -19.15
CA MET A 1 -56.50 22.87 -18.40
C MET A 1 -57.38 22.48 -17.24
N SER A 2 -56.77 22.30 -16.08
CA SER A 2 -57.46 22.06 -14.81
C SER A 2 -56.47 22.44 -13.72
N ASP A 3 -56.67 23.65 -13.20
CA ASP A 3 -56.08 24.16 -11.96
C ASP A 3 -56.56 23.30 -10.79
N GLU A 4 -55.64 22.88 -9.93
CA GLU A 4 -55.95 22.50 -8.55
C GLU A 4 -54.95 23.14 -7.60
N GLY A 5 -55.48 23.62 -6.47
CA GLY A 5 -54.92 24.64 -5.63
C GLY A 5 -53.84 24.16 -4.65
N PHE A 6 -52.99 25.11 -4.28
CA PHE A 6 -52.06 25.03 -3.17
C PHE A 6 -52.81 24.86 -1.83
N THR A 7 -52.34 23.92 -0.99
CA THR A 7 -52.59 23.93 0.46
C THR A 7 -51.25 24.05 1.18
N VAL A 8 -51.14 25.06 2.04
CA VAL A 8 -49.94 25.37 2.85
C VAL A 8 -49.95 24.52 4.12
N ILE A 9 -48.83 23.86 4.42
CA ILE A 9 -48.59 23.11 5.66
C ILE A 9 -47.63 23.95 6.54
N PRO A 10 -47.91 24.23 7.83
CA PRO A 10 -47.02 25.01 8.68
C PRO A 10 -45.91 24.17 9.33
N SER A 11 -44.74 24.80 9.48
CA SER A 11 -43.48 24.27 10.03
C SER A 11 -43.49 24.10 11.55
N HIS A 12 -42.91 23.00 12.02
CA HIS A 12 -42.67 22.65 13.43
C HIS A 12 -41.70 23.61 14.16
N GLU A 13 -42.09 24.14 15.32
CA GLU A 13 -41.22 24.84 16.28
C GLU A 13 -40.63 23.84 17.31
N GLN A 14 -39.33 23.98 17.62
CA GLN A 14 -38.63 23.19 18.64
C GLN A 14 -38.91 23.70 20.05
N ARG A 15 -39.22 22.78 20.97
CA ARG A 15 -39.49 23.03 22.41
C ARG A 15 -38.44 22.31 23.25
N ASP A 16 -38.14 22.84 24.43
CA ASP A 16 -37.23 22.19 25.38
C ASP A 16 -37.88 21.02 26.14
N ALA A 17 -37.11 20.33 26.98
CA ALA A 17 -37.55 19.16 27.75
C ALA A 17 -38.69 19.44 28.76
N PHE A 18 -39.10 20.72 28.92
CA PHE A 18 -40.21 21.16 29.75
C PHE A 18 -41.31 21.88 28.94
N GLY A 19 -41.27 21.79 27.61
CA GLY A 19 -42.36 22.19 26.72
C GLY A 19 -42.48 23.69 26.43
N GLN A 20 -41.47 24.49 26.76
CA GLN A 20 -41.45 25.94 26.48
C GLN A 20 -40.79 26.24 25.11
N PRO A 21 -41.24 27.25 24.36
CA PRO A 21 -40.63 27.63 23.08
C PRO A 21 -39.24 28.26 23.27
N ILE A 22 -38.23 27.74 22.56
CA ILE A 22 -36.85 28.23 22.63
C ILE A 22 -36.72 29.50 21.77
N ARG A 23 -36.54 30.68 22.39
CA ARG A 23 -36.28 31.94 21.66
C ARG A 23 -34.79 32.06 21.32
N GLN A 24 -34.45 32.03 20.04
CA GLN A 24 -33.14 32.46 19.53
C GLN A 24 -33.15 33.98 19.37
N ASN A 25 -32.21 34.67 20.02
CA ASN A 25 -32.01 36.11 19.85
C ASN A 25 -30.76 36.36 19.01
N SER A 26 -30.88 37.24 18.01
CA SER A 26 -29.85 37.61 17.06
C SER A 26 -29.32 39.03 17.31
N ASN A 27 -28.01 39.19 17.09
CA ASN A 27 -27.30 40.38 16.58
C ASN A 27 -26.83 41.49 17.59
N PRO A 28 -25.99 42.47 17.20
CA PRO A 28 -24.51 42.46 17.17
C PRO A 28 -23.85 43.67 17.91
N ARG A 29 -22.52 43.70 18.11
CA ARG A 29 -21.61 44.88 17.93
C ARG A 29 -20.18 44.72 18.50
N GLN A 30 -19.29 45.47 17.85
CA GLN A 30 -17.87 45.72 18.10
C GLN A 30 -17.63 46.68 19.29
N GLU A 31 -16.46 46.61 19.96
CA GLU A 31 -15.40 47.64 20.00
C GLU A 31 -14.42 47.49 21.19
N HIS A 32 -13.12 47.59 20.86
CA HIS A 32 -11.94 48.15 21.54
C HIS A 32 -11.73 48.14 23.09
N GLY A 33 -10.51 47.73 23.48
CA GLY A 33 -9.59 48.65 24.19
C GLY A 33 -9.02 48.25 25.57
N HIS A 34 -7.68 48.24 25.67
CA HIS A 34 -6.78 48.42 26.84
C HIS A 34 -6.60 47.24 27.82
N GLN A 35 -5.41 46.61 27.94
CA GLN A 35 -4.12 47.01 28.52
C GLN A 35 -4.02 46.95 30.07
N HIS A 36 -3.08 46.10 30.51
CA HIS A 36 -2.32 46.04 31.78
C HIS A 36 -3.06 45.79 33.13
N GLU A 37 -2.73 44.68 33.81
CA GLU A 37 -1.75 44.69 34.91
C GLU A 37 -1.39 43.29 35.44
N TYR A 38 -0.22 43.27 36.08
CA TYR A 38 0.59 42.16 36.55
C TYR A 38 -0.01 41.41 37.75
N TRP A 39 0.18 40.09 37.80
CA TRP A 39 0.52 39.37 39.04
C TRP A 39 1.59 38.32 38.75
N HIS A 40 2.70 38.43 39.50
CA HIS A 40 3.73 37.42 39.67
C HIS A 40 3.12 36.17 40.29
N ASP A 41 3.56 34.98 39.84
CA ASP A 41 4.00 33.95 40.79
C ASP A 41 4.94 32.96 40.10
N GLU A 42 6.09 32.79 40.73
CA GLU A 42 7.25 32.02 40.33
C GLU A 42 7.40 30.91 41.38
N ALA A 43 7.09 29.66 41.05
CA ALA A 43 7.59 28.48 41.75
C ALA A 43 7.30 27.18 40.99
N HIS A 44 8.28 26.27 41.03
CA HIS A 44 8.27 24.86 40.63
C HIS A 44 8.78 24.49 39.22
N ARG A 45 10.11 24.64 39.07
CA ARG A 45 10.97 23.64 38.42
C ARG A 45 11.43 22.62 39.47
N GLN A 46 11.01 21.38 39.34
CA GLN A 46 11.75 20.14 39.66
C GLN A 46 10.72 19.00 39.67
N ASP A 47 10.95 18.01 38.81
CA ASP A 47 10.53 16.60 38.92
C ASP A 47 10.35 16.02 37.51
N HIS A 48 11.41 15.44 36.94
CA HIS A 48 11.28 14.50 35.82
C HIS A 48 12.48 13.53 35.68
N ASP A 49 13.04 13.07 36.80
CA ASP A 49 14.12 12.05 36.81
C ASP A 49 13.74 10.69 37.44
N ASP A 50 12.47 10.44 37.79
CA ASP A 50 12.07 9.23 38.54
C ASP A 50 11.14 8.25 37.77
N LEU A 51 11.34 8.06 36.47
CA LEU A 51 10.63 7.01 35.70
C LEU A 51 11.55 5.94 35.09
N HIS A 52 12.85 6.00 35.36
CA HIS A 52 13.82 5.06 34.77
C HIS A 52 14.25 3.91 35.69
N HIS A 53 13.66 3.78 36.90
CA HIS A 53 14.13 2.84 37.93
C HIS A 53 13.16 1.70 38.31
N ASP A 54 12.02 1.54 37.64
CA ASP A 54 11.01 0.53 38.02
C ASP A 54 10.76 -0.61 37.00
N MET A 55 11.54 -0.70 35.91
CA MET A 55 11.45 -1.82 34.94
C MET A 55 12.59 -2.84 35.01
N GLN A 56 13.52 -2.73 35.96
CA GLN A 56 14.64 -3.67 36.10
C GLN A 56 14.57 -4.62 37.31
N LYS A 57 13.47 -4.63 38.07
CA LYS A 57 13.29 -5.55 39.22
C LYS A 57 12.29 -6.69 39.04
N ALA A 58 11.70 -6.86 37.85
CA ALA A 58 10.75 -7.95 37.59
C ALA A 58 11.37 -9.20 36.95
N ASN A 59 12.67 -9.23 36.65
CA ASN A 59 13.29 -10.31 35.87
C ASN A 59 14.34 -11.15 36.64
N LEU A 60 14.33 -11.10 37.97
CA LEU A 60 15.34 -11.76 38.83
C LEU A 60 14.75 -12.73 39.86
N GLU A 61 13.47 -13.08 39.78
CA GLU A 61 12.79 -13.88 40.81
C GLU A 61 12.15 -15.19 40.32
N GLU A 62 12.67 -15.77 39.22
CA GLU A 62 12.30 -17.13 38.78
C GLU A 62 13.47 -18.12 38.70
N HIS A 63 14.65 -17.80 39.24
CA HIS A 63 15.83 -18.68 39.24
C HIS A 63 16.31 -19.09 40.63
N ARG A 64 15.37 -19.35 41.56
CA ARG A 64 15.75 -19.94 42.86
C ARG A 64 14.62 -20.66 43.59
N ARG A 65 14.20 -21.83 43.10
CA ARG A 65 13.59 -22.90 43.93
C ARG A 65 13.47 -24.21 43.16
N GLY A 66 14.11 -25.26 43.67
CA GLY A 66 13.76 -26.65 43.33
C GLY A 66 14.92 -27.60 43.08
N SER A 67 15.58 -28.07 44.15
CA SER A 67 16.42 -29.27 44.10
C SER A 67 16.24 -30.08 45.40
N GLN A 68 15.85 -31.37 45.26
CA GLN A 68 15.94 -32.57 46.15
C GLN A 68 14.66 -33.44 45.93
N SER A 69 14.64 -34.77 45.74
CA SER A 69 15.61 -35.88 45.89
C SER A 69 15.25 -37.16 45.09
N SER A 70 16.27 -37.86 44.59
CA SER A 70 16.52 -39.32 44.35
C SER A 70 15.42 -40.41 44.20
N ASN A 71 15.47 -41.21 43.12
CA ASN A 71 15.86 -42.66 43.09
C ASN A 71 15.81 -43.28 41.67
N HIS A 72 16.82 -44.10 41.31
CA HIS A 72 16.97 -44.94 40.08
C HIS A 72 16.43 -46.39 40.32
N PRO A 73 16.42 -47.38 39.37
CA PRO A 73 17.00 -47.46 38.00
C PRO A 73 16.04 -47.96 36.87
N SER A 74 16.31 -47.75 35.57
CA SER A 74 16.82 -48.77 34.59
C SER A 74 16.96 -48.16 33.16
N THR A 75 17.99 -48.52 32.40
CA THR A 75 18.39 -48.06 31.02
C THR A 75 17.97 -49.06 29.91
N PRO A 76 18.18 -48.88 28.56
CA PRO A 76 18.45 -47.72 27.64
C PRO A 76 17.65 -47.82 26.28
N PRO A 77 17.99 -47.17 25.13
CA PRO A 77 18.51 -45.82 24.83
C PRO A 77 17.58 -44.97 23.92
N ALA A 78 17.70 -43.64 23.95
CA ALA A 78 17.06 -42.73 23.00
C ALA A 78 18.08 -42.02 22.10
N LEU A 79 17.73 -41.92 20.82
CA LEU A 79 18.45 -41.27 19.73
C LEU A 79 18.64 -39.77 19.96
N GLN A 80 19.87 -39.31 19.73
CA GLN A 80 20.26 -37.91 19.65
C GLN A 80 20.17 -37.46 18.18
N LYS A 81 19.37 -36.45 17.84
CA LYS A 81 19.49 -35.64 16.60
C LYS A 81 18.55 -34.43 16.63
N GLY A 82 19.08 -33.26 16.24
CA GLY A 82 18.27 -32.15 15.73
C GLY A 82 18.44 -30.81 16.46
N ALA A 83 19.58 -30.15 16.33
CA ALA A 83 19.72 -28.72 16.67
C ALA A 83 20.68 -27.97 15.72
N SER A 84 21.04 -28.56 14.58
CA SER A 84 22.06 -28.01 13.66
C SER A 84 21.58 -27.80 12.23
N HIS A 85 20.27 -27.94 11.94
CA HIS A 85 19.73 -27.70 10.59
C HIS A 85 18.94 -26.39 10.47
N GLU A 86 18.41 -25.86 11.57
CA GLU A 86 17.56 -24.66 11.55
C GLU A 86 18.35 -23.37 11.31
N SER A 87 19.64 -23.33 11.68
CA SER A 87 20.52 -22.18 11.42
C SER A 87 21.02 -22.12 9.98
N ASP A 88 21.23 -23.29 9.37
CA ASP A 88 21.78 -23.40 8.02
C ASP A 88 20.71 -23.11 6.96
N ASP A 89 19.45 -23.49 7.22
CA ASP A 89 18.32 -23.17 6.35
C ASP A 89 18.00 -21.66 6.35
N LEU A 90 18.10 -20.97 7.49
CA LEU A 90 17.93 -19.51 7.54
C LEU A 90 19.06 -18.76 6.82
N ALA A 91 20.30 -19.25 6.92
CA ALA A 91 21.45 -18.67 6.23
C ALA A 91 21.36 -18.90 4.71
N HIS A 92 20.92 -20.09 4.28
CA HIS A 92 20.69 -20.42 2.88
C HIS A 92 19.52 -19.61 2.29
N PHE A 93 18.47 -19.36 3.08
CA PHE A 93 17.33 -18.55 2.68
C PHE A 93 17.72 -17.08 2.46
N ARG A 94 18.46 -16.47 3.40
CA ARG A 94 18.98 -15.10 3.25
C ARG A 94 19.94 -14.96 2.06
N ALA A 95 20.76 -15.98 1.81
CA ALA A 95 21.64 -16.01 0.64
C ALA A 95 20.84 -16.10 -0.68
N THR A 96 19.72 -16.82 -0.68
CA THR A 96 18.84 -16.95 -1.85
C THR A 96 18.07 -15.66 -2.13
N GLU A 97 17.55 -14.97 -1.11
CA GLU A 97 16.94 -13.64 -1.27
C GLU A 97 17.92 -12.62 -1.82
N GLN A 98 19.15 -12.57 -1.27
CA GLN A 98 20.18 -11.67 -1.77
C GLN A 98 20.59 -11.99 -3.21
N ALA A 99 20.65 -13.28 -3.58
CA ALA A 99 20.95 -13.68 -4.96
C ALA A 99 19.87 -13.23 -5.95
N ILE A 100 18.59 -13.33 -5.58
CA ILE A 100 17.46 -12.89 -6.43
C ILE A 100 17.48 -11.37 -6.61
N ILE A 101 17.66 -10.61 -5.52
CA ILE A 101 17.74 -9.14 -5.55
C ILE A 101 18.96 -8.68 -6.37
N GLN A 102 20.09 -9.35 -6.22
CA GLN A 102 21.31 -9.00 -6.96
C GLN A 102 21.23 -9.37 -8.44
N GLN A 103 20.50 -10.44 -8.79
CA GLN A 103 20.19 -10.80 -10.16
C GLN A 103 19.28 -9.76 -10.82
N GLN A 104 18.25 -9.27 -10.11
CA GLN A 104 17.37 -8.18 -10.57
C GLN A 104 18.15 -6.90 -10.86
N HIS A 105 18.97 -6.42 -9.92
CA HIS A 105 19.79 -5.22 -10.12
C HIS A 105 20.85 -5.36 -11.22
N SER A 106 21.36 -6.57 -11.46
CA SER A 106 22.34 -6.82 -12.54
C SER A 106 21.72 -6.72 -13.93
N GLN A 107 20.43 -7.05 -14.07
CA GLN A 107 19.71 -7.04 -15.34
C GLN A 107 19.13 -5.65 -15.64
N GLU A 108 18.72 -4.90 -14.62
CA GLU A 108 18.31 -3.49 -14.76
C GLU A 108 19.46 -2.61 -15.28
N ARG A 109 20.69 -2.82 -14.78
CA ARG A 109 21.88 -2.13 -15.30
C ARG A 109 22.20 -2.47 -16.76
N ARG A 110 21.86 -3.68 -17.22
CA ARG A 110 22.04 -4.06 -18.64
C ARG A 110 20.98 -3.45 -19.55
N ALA A 111 19.77 -3.22 -19.04
CA ALA A 111 18.70 -2.55 -19.76
C ALA A 111 18.96 -1.04 -19.90
N SER A 112 19.59 -0.40 -18.91
CA SER A 112 19.99 1.02 -19.00
C SER A 112 21.10 1.24 -20.04
N ASP A 113 22.09 0.34 -20.11
CA ASP A 113 23.22 0.47 -21.04
C ASP A 113 22.84 0.23 -22.51
N ALA A 114 21.74 -0.50 -22.77
CA ALA A 114 21.24 -0.76 -24.11
C ALA A 114 20.47 0.43 -24.73
N SER A 115 20.19 1.49 -23.95
CA SER A 115 19.40 2.64 -24.39
C SER A 115 20.23 3.86 -24.86
N GLY A 116 21.57 3.74 -24.87
CA GLY A 116 22.46 4.86 -25.16
C GLY A 116 23.41 4.62 -26.34
N ASN A 117 22.90 4.56 -27.59
CA ASN A 117 23.66 5.01 -28.76
C ASN A 117 22.81 4.98 -30.05
N GLU A 118 22.30 6.12 -30.48
CA GLU A 118 22.02 6.36 -31.91
C GLU A 118 22.67 7.68 -32.35
N HIS A 119 23.80 7.53 -33.03
CA HIS A 119 24.54 8.60 -33.67
C HIS A 119 23.85 9.00 -34.99
N PHE A 120 23.47 10.27 -35.12
CA PHE A 120 23.03 10.89 -36.36
C PHE A 120 24.13 10.89 -37.43
N VAL A 121 23.84 10.36 -38.62
CA VAL A 121 24.57 10.68 -39.86
C VAL A 121 23.55 11.06 -40.93
N ASN A 122 23.78 12.23 -41.53
CA ASN A 122 22.94 12.90 -42.49
C ASN A 122 23.35 12.52 -43.93
N GLY A 123 22.39 12.27 -44.83
CA GLY A 123 22.69 12.19 -46.26
C GLY A 123 21.60 11.60 -47.16
N GLY A 124 21.11 12.40 -48.12
CA GLY A 124 20.85 11.91 -49.48
C GLY A 124 19.41 11.64 -49.90
N ASN A 125 18.84 12.63 -50.57
CA ASN A 125 17.56 12.67 -51.30
C ASN A 125 17.41 11.59 -52.41
N SER A 126 16.23 10.96 -52.54
CA SER A 126 15.56 10.72 -53.84
C SER A 126 14.11 10.22 -53.68
N ASN A 127 13.24 10.76 -54.53
CA ASN A 127 11.79 10.53 -54.63
C ASN A 127 11.44 9.16 -55.23
N SER A 128 10.46 8.48 -54.64
CA SER A 128 9.47 7.68 -55.39
C SER A 128 8.17 7.54 -54.59
N HIS A 129 7.06 7.92 -55.22
CA HIS A 129 5.70 7.75 -54.71
C HIS A 129 5.35 6.26 -54.56
N GLU A 130 5.04 5.82 -53.35
CA GLU A 130 4.25 4.61 -53.07
C GLU A 130 3.05 4.99 -52.19
N GLU A 131 1.87 4.47 -52.56
CA GLU A 131 0.63 4.59 -51.79
C GLU A 131 0.77 3.98 -50.38
N PRO A 132 0.11 4.53 -49.36
CA PRO A 132 0.25 4.05 -48.00
C PRO A 132 -0.48 2.71 -47.84
N THR A 133 0.26 1.62 -47.87
CA THR A 133 -0.23 0.33 -47.36
C THR A 133 -0.44 0.45 -45.85
N ALA A 134 -1.64 0.07 -45.40
CA ALA A 134 -2.04 0.11 -44.01
C ALA A 134 -1.00 -0.59 -43.12
N ARG A 135 -0.44 0.15 -42.15
CA ARG A 135 0.31 -0.42 -41.03
C ARG A 135 -0.60 -1.42 -40.33
N LYS A 136 -0.40 -2.71 -40.56
CA LYS A 136 -0.94 -3.75 -39.70
C LYS A 136 -0.30 -3.54 -38.33
N HIS A 137 -1.11 -3.09 -37.37
CA HIS A 137 -0.73 -3.16 -35.96
C HIS A 137 -0.39 -4.61 -35.65
N ASN A 138 0.87 -4.86 -35.30
CA ASN A 138 1.33 -6.17 -34.89
C ASN A 138 0.80 -6.42 -33.48
N ILE A 139 -0.41 -6.96 -33.37
CA ILE A 139 -0.99 -7.39 -32.10
C ILE A 139 -0.26 -8.68 -31.74
N GLN A 140 0.70 -8.60 -30.81
CA GLN A 140 1.33 -9.77 -30.23
C GLN A 140 0.29 -10.55 -29.44
N THR A 141 0.25 -11.87 -29.60
CA THR A 141 -0.65 -12.73 -28.84
C THR A 141 -0.19 -12.85 -27.39
N LEU A 142 -1.10 -13.09 -26.44
CA LEU A 142 -0.74 -13.35 -25.04
C LEU A 142 0.30 -14.47 -24.91
N GLU A 143 0.21 -15.48 -25.77
CA GLU A 143 1.11 -16.63 -25.84
C GLU A 143 2.55 -16.22 -26.21
N GLN A 144 2.73 -15.22 -27.07
CA GLN A 144 4.05 -14.66 -27.41
C GLN A 144 4.61 -13.82 -26.26
N MET A 145 3.77 -13.07 -25.54
CA MET A 145 4.20 -12.23 -24.43
C MET A 145 4.47 -13.05 -23.15
N ALA A 146 3.81 -14.19 -22.98
CA ALA A 146 3.95 -15.05 -21.79
C ALA A 146 5.34 -15.70 -21.66
N PHE A 147 6.06 -15.91 -22.76
CA PHE A 147 7.41 -16.49 -22.75
C PHE A 147 8.46 -15.56 -22.12
N GLU A 148 8.15 -14.26 -21.99
CA GLU A 148 9.07 -13.22 -21.52
C GLU A 148 8.69 -12.66 -20.14
N SER A 149 7.58 -13.10 -19.53
CA SER A 149 7.16 -12.57 -18.22
C SER A 149 7.92 -13.21 -17.05
N ASN A 150 8.28 -12.37 -16.07
CA ASN A 150 8.84 -12.80 -14.79
C ASN A 150 7.86 -13.62 -13.92
N TYR A 151 6.58 -13.69 -14.32
CA TYR A 151 5.51 -14.35 -13.58
C TYR A 151 4.69 -15.25 -14.52
N PRO A 152 5.24 -16.42 -14.93
CA PRO A 152 4.57 -17.30 -15.88
C PRO A 152 3.28 -17.87 -15.28
N VAL A 153 2.26 -17.98 -16.12
CA VAL A 153 0.92 -18.48 -15.76
C VAL A 153 0.80 -19.95 -16.19
N PRO A 154 0.27 -20.88 -15.37
CA PRO A 154 -0.25 -20.70 -14.01
C PRO A 154 0.83 -20.35 -12.99
N TYR A 155 0.67 -19.20 -12.34
CA TYR A 155 1.54 -18.74 -11.28
C TYR A 155 1.07 -19.29 -9.94
N ARG A 156 1.99 -19.82 -9.14
CA ARG A 156 1.71 -20.38 -7.82
C ARG A 156 2.77 -19.90 -6.85
N SER A 157 2.34 -19.46 -5.67
CA SER A 157 3.26 -19.05 -4.61
C SER A 157 2.76 -19.51 -3.25
N ARG A 158 3.72 -19.82 -2.38
CA ARG A 158 3.52 -20.11 -0.97
C ARG A 158 3.78 -18.83 -0.19
N LEU A 159 2.84 -18.45 0.68
CA LEU A 159 3.04 -17.34 1.61
C LEU A 159 4.06 -17.76 2.68
N THR A 160 4.92 -16.84 3.09
CA THR A 160 5.90 -17.08 4.16
C THR A 160 5.20 -17.45 5.47
N GLU A 161 4.15 -16.70 5.79
CA GLU A 161 3.24 -16.92 6.92
C GLU A 161 1.80 -16.90 6.41
N PRO A 162 0.84 -17.47 7.17
CA PRO A 162 -0.57 -17.37 6.82
C PRO A 162 -1.01 -15.93 6.59
N PHE A 163 -2.01 -15.73 5.72
CA PHE A 163 -2.48 -14.37 5.40
C PHE A 163 -3.16 -13.73 6.62
N GLU A 164 -2.73 -12.53 7.00
CA GLU A 164 -3.16 -11.85 8.23
C GLU A 164 -4.02 -10.60 7.95
N PRO A 165 -4.88 -10.20 8.91
CA PRO A 165 -5.61 -8.94 8.83
C PRO A 165 -4.69 -7.73 8.61
N GLY A 166 -5.07 -6.86 7.69
CA GLY A 166 -4.31 -5.68 7.27
C GLY A 166 -3.38 -5.93 6.08
N GLN A 167 -3.03 -7.18 5.78
CA GLN A 167 -2.22 -7.52 4.61
C GLN A 167 -3.01 -7.40 3.30
N THR A 168 -2.31 -7.05 2.23
CA THR A 168 -2.86 -6.90 0.88
C THR A 168 -2.05 -7.72 -0.12
N LEU A 169 -2.74 -8.50 -0.95
CA LEU A 169 -2.21 -9.08 -2.19
C LEU A 169 -2.53 -8.12 -3.35
N ILE A 170 -1.52 -7.72 -4.09
CA ILE A 170 -1.59 -6.85 -5.26
C ILE A 170 -1.19 -7.68 -6.47
N VAL A 171 -2.04 -7.69 -7.50
CA VAL A 171 -1.75 -8.33 -8.78
C VAL A 171 -2.04 -7.32 -9.89
N LYS A 172 -1.01 -7.03 -10.69
CA LYS A 172 -1.15 -6.22 -11.90
C LYS A 172 -0.70 -7.00 -13.12
N GLY A 173 -1.28 -6.67 -14.26
CA GLY A 173 -0.99 -7.34 -15.50
C GLY A 173 -1.72 -6.74 -16.67
N LYS A 174 -1.71 -7.47 -17.78
CA LYS A 174 -2.40 -7.11 -19.02
C LYS A 174 -3.19 -8.28 -19.55
N THR A 175 -4.34 -7.99 -20.16
CA THR A 175 -5.15 -9.00 -20.85
C THR A 175 -5.06 -8.83 -22.36
N GLY A 176 -5.43 -9.88 -23.10
CA GLY A 176 -5.47 -9.89 -24.57
C GLY A 176 -6.86 -9.55 -25.10
N GLU A 177 -6.95 -9.20 -26.39
CA GLU A 177 -8.25 -8.97 -27.05
C GLU A 177 -9.10 -10.24 -27.15
N ASP A 178 -8.48 -11.40 -27.09
CA ASP A 178 -9.09 -12.72 -27.10
C ASP A 178 -9.36 -13.29 -25.70
N SER A 179 -8.88 -12.64 -24.63
CA SER A 179 -9.08 -13.09 -23.24
C SER A 179 -10.55 -13.42 -22.95
N VAL A 180 -10.78 -14.59 -22.37
CA VAL A 180 -12.07 -15.07 -21.89
C VAL A 180 -12.17 -14.81 -20.41
N ARG A 181 -11.18 -15.27 -19.63
CA ARG A 181 -11.18 -15.13 -18.17
C ARG A 181 -9.80 -15.41 -17.56
N PHE A 182 -9.59 -14.87 -16.37
CA PHE A 182 -8.52 -15.31 -15.48
C PHE A 182 -9.03 -15.45 -14.04
N THR A 183 -8.25 -16.08 -13.19
CA THR A 183 -8.59 -16.35 -11.79
C THR A 183 -7.46 -15.99 -10.86
N ILE A 184 -7.82 -15.57 -9.65
CA ILE A 184 -6.94 -15.39 -8.50
C ILE A 184 -7.54 -16.18 -7.36
N ASN A 185 -6.76 -17.06 -6.76
CA ASN A 185 -7.21 -17.96 -5.72
C ASN A 185 -6.32 -17.82 -4.50
N LEU A 186 -6.92 -17.72 -3.32
CA LEU A 186 -6.26 -17.92 -2.03
C LEU A 186 -6.59 -19.33 -1.55
N HIS A 187 -5.57 -20.15 -1.35
CA HIS A 187 -5.68 -21.59 -1.09
C HIS A 187 -5.20 -21.97 0.31
N SER A 188 -5.75 -23.05 0.87
CA SER A 188 -5.42 -23.47 2.23
C SER A 188 -4.11 -24.26 2.36
N THR A 189 -3.86 -25.22 1.47
CA THR A 189 -2.79 -26.22 1.66
C THR A 189 -1.85 -26.28 0.48
N GLN A 190 -2.40 -26.31 -0.73
CA GLN A 190 -1.65 -26.37 -1.98
C GLN A 190 -2.27 -25.38 -2.95
N ALA A 191 -1.44 -24.80 -3.83
CA ALA A 191 -1.87 -23.85 -4.84
C ALA A 191 -2.51 -24.54 -6.07
N ASP A 192 -3.38 -25.52 -5.84
CA ASP A 192 -4.00 -26.32 -6.89
C ASP A 192 -5.46 -26.69 -6.53
N PHE A 193 -6.16 -27.27 -7.50
CA PHE A 193 -7.54 -27.73 -7.32
C PHE A 193 -7.59 -29.21 -6.92
N SER A 194 -6.61 -29.70 -6.15
CA SER A 194 -6.57 -31.09 -5.66
C SER A 194 -7.67 -31.46 -4.65
N GLY A 195 -8.64 -30.56 -4.44
CA GLY A 195 -9.77 -30.74 -3.52
C GLY A 195 -9.56 -30.09 -2.15
N HIS A 196 -8.48 -29.34 -1.95
CA HIS A 196 -8.28 -28.50 -0.77
C HIS A 196 -9.14 -27.24 -0.81
N ASP A 197 -9.35 -26.64 0.37
CA ASP A 197 -10.19 -25.46 0.51
C ASP A 197 -9.58 -24.26 -0.23
N VAL A 198 -10.44 -23.49 -0.89
CA VAL A 198 -10.12 -22.21 -1.53
C VAL A 198 -10.92 -21.13 -0.80
N PRO A 199 -10.40 -20.56 0.31
CA PRO A 199 -11.08 -19.53 1.08
C PRO A 199 -11.65 -18.38 0.25
N LEU A 200 -10.90 -17.93 -0.76
CA LEU A 200 -11.36 -16.94 -1.73
C LEU A 200 -10.92 -17.32 -3.14
N HIS A 201 -11.92 -17.53 -4.00
CA HIS A 201 -11.78 -17.61 -5.45
C HIS A 201 -12.30 -16.32 -6.05
N VAL A 202 -11.50 -15.68 -6.90
CA VAL A 202 -11.91 -14.54 -7.73
C VAL A 202 -11.73 -14.92 -9.19
N SER A 203 -12.81 -14.88 -9.96
CA SER A 203 -12.82 -15.13 -11.41
C SER A 203 -13.26 -13.88 -12.14
N VAL A 204 -12.35 -13.30 -12.94
CA VAL A 204 -12.62 -12.16 -13.81
C VAL A 204 -13.04 -12.71 -15.17
N ARG A 205 -14.29 -12.51 -15.55
CA ARG A 205 -14.93 -13.11 -16.74
C ARG A 205 -15.30 -12.03 -17.74
N PHE A 206 -14.61 -11.96 -18.86
CA PHE A 206 -14.87 -10.99 -19.93
C PHE A 206 -16.05 -11.42 -20.81
N ASP A 207 -16.23 -12.73 -21.00
CA ASP A 207 -17.37 -13.33 -21.70
C ASP A 207 -18.71 -13.06 -21.01
N GLU A 208 -18.73 -13.03 -19.68
CA GLU A 208 -19.93 -12.70 -18.90
C GLU A 208 -20.01 -11.20 -18.51
N GLY A 209 -18.90 -10.46 -18.63
CA GLY A 209 -18.78 -9.09 -18.12
C GLY A 209 -18.93 -9.00 -16.60
N LYS A 210 -18.46 -10.02 -15.87
CA LYS A 210 -18.61 -10.14 -14.41
C LYS A 210 -17.30 -10.50 -13.72
N ILE A 211 -17.14 -10.04 -12.50
CA ILE A 211 -16.20 -10.60 -11.53
C ILE A 211 -17.00 -11.44 -10.55
N VAL A 212 -16.59 -12.69 -10.38
CA VAL A 212 -17.25 -13.70 -9.56
C VAL A 212 -16.36 -14.07 -8.39
N CYS A 213 -16.88 -13.92 -7.17
CA CYS A 213 -16.23 -14.35 -5.95
C CYS A 213 -16.94 -15.58 -5.39
N ASN A 214 -16.18 -16.56 -4.90
CA ASN A 214 -16.73 -17.73 -4.22
C ASN A 214 -15.72 -18.34 -3.24
N THR A 215 -16.16 -19.36 -2.50
CA THR A 215 -15.33 -20.19 -1.64
C THR A 215 -15.56 -21.64 -2.04
N PHE A 216 -14.49 -22.41 -2.17
CA PHE A 216 -14.55 -23.86 -2.24
C PHE A 216 -14.18 -24.41 -0.87
N SER A 217 -15.05 -25.21 -0.27
CA SER A 217 -14.78 -25.79 1.06
C SER A 217 -15.46 -27.14 1.19
N LYS A 218 -14.81 -28.10 1.87
CA LYS A 218 -15.36 -29.44 2.09
C LYS A 218 -15.78 -30.15 0.79
N GLY A 219 -15.04 -29.92 -0.29
CA GLY A 219 -15.28 -30.55 -1.59
C GLY A 219 -16.36 -29.90 -2.46
N GLU A 220 -16.96 -28.79 -2.05
CA GLU A 220 -18.04 -28.13 -2.78
C GLU A 220 -17.82 -26.62 -2.94
N TRP A 221 -18.31 -26.08 -4.05
CA TRP A 221 -18.40 -24.64 -4.26
C TRP A 221 -19.61 -24.07 -3.52
N GLY A 222 -19.40 -22.96 -2.80
CA GLY A 222 -20.48 -22.20 -2.19
C GLY A 222 -21.31 -21.40 -3.20
N LYS A 223 -22.16 -20.52 -2.68
CA LYS A 223 -22.94 -19.58 -3.49
C LYS A 223 -22.04 -18.49 -4.08
N GLU A 224 -22.07 -18.31 -5.40
CA GLU A 224 -21.34 -17.23 -6.07
C GLU A 224 -21.87 -15.84 -5.66
N GLU A 225 -20.94 -14.88 -5.54
CA GLU A 225 -21.25 -13.46 -5.43
C GLU A 225 -20.65 -12.71 -6.62
N ARG A 226 -21.44 -11.85 -7.27
CA ARG A 226 -21.11 -11.30 -8.58
C ARG A 226 -21.09 -9.78 -8.57
N LYS A 227 -20.14 -9.19 -9.28
CA LYS A 227 -20.06 -7.74 -9.58
C LYS A 227 -19.81 -7.52 -11.07
N SER A 228 -20.08 -6.31 -11.55
CA SER A 228 -19.71 -5.94 -12.93
C SER A 228 -18.19 -5.98 -13.06
N ASN A 229 -17.69 -6.51 -14.17
CA ASN A 229 -16.29 -6.37 -14.53
C ASN A 229 -16.07 -4.92 -15.04
N PRO A 230 -15.17 -4.13 -14.44
CA PRO A 230 -14.87 -2.78 -14.92
C PRO A 230 -13.99 -2.78 -16.18
N TRP A 231 -13.24 -3.87 -16.42
CA TRP A 231 -12.30 -3.97 -17.53
C TRP A 231 -12.93 -4.55 -18.79
N LYS A 232 -12.37 -4.16 -19.93
CA LYS A 232 -12.59 -4.75 -21.24
C LYS A 232 -11.41 -5.67 -21.59
N LYS A 233 -11.62 -6.50 -22.61
CA LYS A 233 -10.54 -7.31 -23.18
C LYS A 233 -9.44 -6.39 -23.73
N GLY A 234 -8.18 -6.71 -23.46
CA GLY A 234 -7.04 -5.90 -23.88
C GLY A 234 -6.57 -4.87 -22.85
N ASP A 235 -7.38 -4.59 -21.82
CA ASP A 235 -7.04 -3.62 -20.78
C ASP A 235 -5.93 -4.16 -19.85
N ASP A 236 -5.16 -3.22 -19.30
CA ASP A 236 -4.33 -3.46 -18.13
C ASP A 236 -5.23 -3.63 -16.89
N ILE A 237 -4.81 -4.48 -15.95
CA ILE A 237 -5.56 -4.79 -14.74
C ILE A 237 -4.74 -4.45 -13.49
N ASP A 238 -5.40 -3.89 -12.48
CA ASP A 238 -4.89 -3.73 -11.11
C ASP A 238 -5.95 -4.26 -10.15
N ILE A 239 -5.72 -5.45 -9.60
CA ILE A 239 -6.60 -6.05 -8.60
C ILE A 239 -5.87 -6.22 -7.27
N ARG A 240 -6.53 -5.79 -6.19
CA ARG A 240 -5.99 -5.86 -4.84
C ARG A 240 -6.97 -6.53 -3.91
N ILE A 241 -6.47 -7.45 -3.09
CA ILE A 241 -7.26 -8.20 -2.12
C ILE A 241 -6.65 -7.93 -0.74
N ARG A 242 -7.37 -7.16 0.07
CA ARG A 242 -6.96 -6.83 1.43
C ARG A 242 -7.75 -7.66 2.44
N ALA A 243 -7.06 -8.30 3.36
CA ALA A 243 -7.69 -9.07 4.42
C ALA A 243 -8.04 -8.18 5.62
N HIS A 244 -9.21 -8.42 6.20
CA HIS A 244 -9.63 -7.92 7.51
C HIS A 244 -10.05 -9.09 8.38
N ASP A 245 -10.40 -8.85 9.64
CA ASP A 245 -10.79 -9.91 10.59
C ASP A 245 -12.04 -10.69 10.15
N SER A 246 -12.96 -10.03 9.45
CA SER A 246 -14.26 -10.61 9.08
C SER A 246 -14.50 -10.76 7.58
N LYS A 247 -13.66 -10.16 6.73
CA LYS A 247 -13.89 -10.07 5.28
C LYS A 247 -12.62 -9.80 4.49
N PHE A 248 -12.69 -10.00 3.18
CA PHE A 248 -11.78 -9.41 2.21
C PHE A 248 -12.40 -8.13 1.63
N GLN A 249 -11.59 -7.10 1.43
CA GLN A 249 -11.91 -5.97 0.56
C GLN A 249 -11.17 -6.15 -0.77
N ILE A 250 -11.91 -6.10 -1.86
CA ILE A 250 -11.41 -6.30 -3.23
C ILE A 250 -11.51 -4.98 -3.98
N PHE A 251 -10.38 -4.55 -4.54
CA PHE A 251 -10.25 -3.32 -5.31
C PHE A 251 -9.93 -3.64 -6.76
N CYS A 252 -10.47 -2.86 -7.68
CA CYS A 252 -10.12 -2.86 -9.09
C CYS A 252 -9.76 -1.44 -9.48
N ASP A 253 -8.59 -1.25 -10.11
CA ASP A 253 -8.03 0.06 -10.44
C ASP A 253 -8.03 0.99 -9.21
N GLN A 254 -7.59 0.42 -8.08
CA GLN A 254 -7.49 1.09 -6.78
C GLN A 254 -8.82 1.60 -6.20
N LYS A 255 -9.96 1.28 -6.81
CA LYS A 255 -11.28 1.59 -6.33
C LYS A 255 -11.95 0.37 -5.73
N GLU A 256 -12.58 0.52 -4.57
CA GLU A 256 -13.27 -0.60 -3.92
C GLU A 256 -14.40 -1.13 -4.83
N LEU A 257 -14.33 -2.42 -5.15
CA LEU A 257 -15.35 -3.12 -5.93
C LEU A 257 -16.32 -3.87 -5.02
N LYS A 258 -15.77 -4.57 -4.02
CA LYS A 258 -16.53 -5.53 -3.23
C LYS A 258 -15.89 -5.86 -1.89
N GLU A 259 -16.73 -5.98 -0.88
CA GLU A 259 -16.43 -6.72 0.34
C GLU A 259 -16.96 -8.16 0.24
N TYR A 260 -16.16 -9.13 0.69
CA TYR A 260 -16.49 -10.56 0.69
C TYR A 260 -16.25 -11.13 2.10
N GLU A 261 -17.33 -11.49 2.79
CA GLU A 261 -17.25 -12.04 4.15
C GLU A 261 -16.53 -13.39 4.17
N HIS A 262 -15.74 -13.63 5.22
CA HIS A 262 -15.04 -14.90 5.38
C HIS A 262 -16.03 -16.04 5.59
N ARG A 263 -15.94 -17.06 4.73
CA ARG A 263 -16.76 -18.28 4.85
C ARG A 263 -16.04 -19.46 5.50
N VAL A 264 -14.71 -19.37 5.54
CA VAL A 264 -13.78 -20.29 6.19
C VAL A 264 -12.68 -19.46 6.87
N PRO A 265 -11.90 -20.03 7.82
CA PRO A 265 -10.91 -19.26 8.56
C PRO A 265 -9.87 -18.60 7.65
N LEU A 266 -9.64 -17.29 7.83
CA LEU A 266 -8.59 -16.54 7.13
C LEU A 266 -7.21 -17.20 7.30
N SER A 267 -6.90 -17.64 8.53
CA SER A 267 -5.64 -18.31 8.89
C SER A 267 -5.39 -19.63 8.18
N SER A 268 -6.39 -20.20 7.49
CA SER A 268 -6.17 -21.38 6.65
C SER A 268 -5.37 -21.07 5.40
N ILE A 269 -5.33 -19.82 4.93
CA ILE A 269 -4.68 -19.42 3.68
C ILE A 269 -3.16 -19.50 3.83
N SER A 270 -2.52 -20.33 3.02
CA SER A 270 -1.06 -20.47 2.99
C SER A 270 -0.45 -20.32 1.59
N HIS A 271 -1.29 -20.28 0.55
CA HIS A 271 -0.86 -20.17 -0.84
C HIS A 271 -1.78 -19.26 -1.63
N PHE A 272 -1.30 -18.77 -2.76
CA PHE A 272 -2.14 -18.17 -3.78
C PHE A 272 -1.74 -18.66 -5.18
N SER A 273 -2.69 -18.62 -6.10
CA SER A 273 -2.43 -18.88 -7.51
C SER A 273 -3.14 -17.88 -8.42
N ILE A 274 -2.55 -17.66 -9.59
CA ILE A 274 -3.11 -16.85 -10.66
C ILE A 274 -3.06 -17.69 -11.93
N ASP A 275 -4.18 -17.80 -12.63
CA ASP A 275 -4.32 -18.67 -13.81
C ASP A 275 -5.28 -18.09 -14.85
N GLY A 276 -5.15 -18.50 -16.12
CA GLY A 276 -5.99 -18.08 -17.24
C GLY A 276 -5.39 -16.94 -18.08
N ASP A 277 -6.26 -16.20 -18.77
CA ASP A 277 -5.90 -15.30 -19.88
C ASP A 277 -5.39 -13.93 -19.42
N VAL A 278 -4.26 -13.93 -18.69
CA VAL A 278 -3.61 -12.72 -18.16
C VAL A 278 -2.09 -12.83 -18.25
N LEU A 279 -1.44 -11.75 -18.64
CA LEU A 279 0.01 -11.59 -18.54
C LEU A 279 0.32 -10.79 -17.28
N ILE A 280 0.96 -11.43 -16.30
CA ILE A 280 1.25 -10.79 -15.02
C ILE A 280 2.51 -9.93 -15.16
N SER A 281 2.44 -8.68 -14.69
CA SER A 281 3.56 -7.73 -14.69
C SER A 281 4.05 -7.41 -13.27
N HIS A 282 3.19 -7.53 -12.26
CA HIS A 282 3.55 -7.26 -10.87
C HIS A 282 2.73 -8.12 -9.91
N ILE A 283 3.42 -8.73 -8.95
CA ILE A 283 2.81 -9.38 -7.78
C ILE A 283 3.53 -8.85 -6.55
N HIS A 284 2.74 -8.43 -5.57
CA HIS A 284 3.26 -8.10 -4.25
C HIS A 284 2.26 -8.52 -3.18
N TRP A 285 2.73 -9.08 -2.06
CA TRP A 285 1.88 -9.32 -0.89
C TRP A 285 2.58 -8.86 0.39
N GLY A 286 1.81 -8.31 1.32
CA GLY A 286 2.34 -7.85 2.61
C GLY A 286 1.58 -6.64 3.10
N GLY A 287 2.28 -5.74 3.79
CA GLY A 287 1.64 -4.64 4.50
C GLY A 287 1.01 -5.10 5.82
N LYS A 288 0.30 -4.19 6.47
CA LYS A 288 -0.38 -4.39 7.75
C LYS A 288 -1.31 -3.19 7.99
N TYR A 289 -1.94 -3.14 9.15
CA TYR A 289 -2.51 -1.88 9.63
C TYR A 289 -1.40 -0.94 10.08
N TYR A 290 -1.26 0.18 9.37
CA TYR A 290 -0.36 1.27 9.75
C TYR A 290 -1.18 2.34 10.47
N PRO A 291 -0.94 2.59 11.77
CA PRO A 291 -1.64 3.66 12.48
C PRO A 291 -1.24 5.01 11.87
N VAL A 292 -2.21 5.90 11.67
CA VAL A 292 -1.98 7.29 11.24
C VAL A 292 -2.44 8.22 12.37
N PRO A 293 -1.58 9.10 12.93
CA PRO A 293 -0.23 9.42 12.46
C PRO A 293 0.76 8.26 12.62
N TYR A 294 1.56 8.05 11.57
CA TYR A 294 2.59 7.03 11.49
C TYR A 294 3.95 7.70 11.66
N GLU A 295 4.82 7.10 12.46
CA GLU A 295 6.21 7.51 12.57
C GLU A 295 7.09 6.27 12.70
N SER A 296 8.19 6.24 11.94
CA SER A 296 9.15 5.15 12.02
C SER A 296 10.53 5.56 11.51
N GLY A 297 11.55 4.87 12.01
CA GLY A 297 12.88 4.89 11.41
C GLY A 297 12.91 4.05 10.14
N LEU A 298 13.62 4.51 9.12
CA LEU A 298 13.96 3.73 7.93
C LEU A 298 15.24 2.94 8.23
N ALA A 299 15.21 1.63 7.97
CA ALA A 299 16.30 0.72 8.30
C ALA A 299 17.59 1.02 7.51
N ASN A 300 18.72 0.50 8.02
CA ASN A 300 20.05 0.56 7.38
C ASN A 300 20.48 2.01 7.08
N GLU A 301 20.81 2.30 5.81
CA GLU A 301 21.25 3.60 5.32
C GLU A 301 20.09 4.59 5.10
N GLY A 302 18.85 4.18 5.40
CA GLY A 302 17.65 4.95 5.14
C GLY A 302 17.32 5.01 3.65
N LEU A 303 16.62 6.07 3.24
CA LEU A 303 16.37 6.36 1.83
C LEU A 303 17.59 7.08 1.22
N ALA A 304 18.70 6.37 1.04
CA ALA A 304 19.92 6.89 0.42
C ALA A 304 19.76 7.06 -1.12
N PRO A 305 20.65 7.79 -1.81
CA PRO A 305 20.63 7.86 -3.27
C PRO A 305 20.65 6.46 -3.92
N GLY A 306 19.83 6.27 -4.94
CA GLY A 306 19.57 4.99 -5.61
C GLY A 306 18.44 4.16 -4.98
N LYS A 307 17.96 4.50 -3.78
CA LYS A 307 16.86 3.80 -3.10
C LYS A 307 15.49 4.38 -3.45
N THR A 308 14.46 3.55 -3.36
CA THR A 308 13.06 3.94 -3.58
C THR A 308 12.19 3.61 -2.39
N LEU A 309 11.44 4.59 -1.90
CA LEU A 309 10.35 4.39 -0.94
C LEU A 309 9.04 4.25 -1.70
N VAL A 310 8.33 3.15 -1.49
CA VAL A 310 7.00 2.90 -2.04
C VAL A 310 5.97 2.90 -0.92
N ILE A 311 4.93 3.73 -1.07
CA ILE A 311 3.82 3.83 -0.12
C ILE A 311 2.52 3.54 -0.85
N TYR A 312 1.78 2.57 -0.33
CA TYR A 312 0.42 2.28 -0.73
C TYR A 312 -0.53 2.89 0.28
N GLY A 313 -1.49 3.68 -0.20
CA GLY A 313 -2.45 4.33 0.67
C GLY A 313 -3.75 4.69 -0.03
N MET A 314 -4.69 5.21 0.72
CA MET A 314 -5.99 5.67 0.23
C MET A 314 -6.40 6.92 1.00
N PRO A 315 -6.60 8.08 0.33
CA PRO A 315 -7.07 9.27 1.01
C PRO A 315 -8.50 9.05 1.49
N GLU A 316 -8.84 9.55 2.67
CA GLU A 316 -10.19 9.37 3.20
C GLU A 316 -11.27 10.02 2.32
N LYS A 317 -12.50 9.50 2.38
CA LYS A 317 -13.65 10.03 1.62
C LYS A 317 -13.89 11.52 1.84
N LYS A 318 -13.61 12.03 3.05
CA LYS A 318 -13.74 13.46 3.41
C LYS A 318 -12.40 14.18 3.53
N SER A 319 -11.33 13.58 3.00
CA SER A 319 -9.96 14.10 3.09
C SER A 319 -9.87 15.56 2.65
N LYS A 320 -9.25 16.39 3.48
CA LYS A 320 -8.81 17.75 3.14
C LYS A 320 -7.35 17.71 2.71
N ARG A 321 -6.50 17.05 3.50
CA ARG A 321 -5.07 16.95 3.24
C ARG A 321 -4.45 15.80 4.00
N PHE A 322 -3.35 15.28 3.47
CA PHE A 322 -2.44 14.40 4.18
C PHE A 322 -1.01 14.77 3.83
N HIS A 323 -0.04 14.30 4.60
CA HIS A 323 1.37 14.57 4.33
C HIS A 323 2.23 13.36 4.62
N ILE A 324 3.37 13.32 3.93
CA ILE A 324 4.46 12.38 4.12
C ILE A 324 5.73 13.20 4.28
N ASN A 325 6.45 13.00 5.38
CA ASN A 325 7.73 13.65 5.64
C ASN A 325 8.84 12.63 5.56
N LEU A 326 9.91 13.00 4.87
CA LEU A 326 11.20 12.31 4.90
C LEU A 326 12.16 13.14 5.75
N LEU A 327 12.62 12.57 6.86
CA LEU A 327 13.36 13.28 7.89
C LEU A 327 14.82 12.83 8.00
N LYS A 328 15.67 13.75 8.44
CA LYS A 328 17.03 13.47 8.91
C LYS A 328 17.04 13.31 10.44
N LYS A 329 18.14 12.80 10.99
CA LYS A 329 18.29 12.53 12.45
C LYS A 329 18.09 13.75 13.34
N ASN A 330 18.38 14.94 12.82
CA ASN A 330 18.24 16.20 13.56
C ASN A 330 16.80 16.75 13.56
N GLY A 331 15.85 16.05 12.93
CA GLY A 331 14.46 16.48 12.82
C GLY A 331 14.16 17.35 11.60
N ASP A 332 15.17 17.74 10.81
CA ASP A 332 14.92 18.45 9.56
C ASP A 332 14.15 17.56 8.58
N ILE A 333 13.21 18.17 7.85
CA ILE A 333 12.41 17.49 6.83
C ILE A 333 13.06 17.76 5.48
N ALA A 334 13.71 16.73 4.92
CA ALA A 334 14.30 16.78 3.59
C ALA A 334 13.23 16.96 2.51
N LEU A 335 12.11 16.25 2.63
CA LEU A 335 10.94 16.38 1.77
C LEU A 335 9.65 16.28 2.59
N HIS A 336 8.86 17.34 2.56
CA HIS A 336 7.47 17.36 2.99
C HIS A 336 6.61 17.24 1.73
N PHE A 337 5.94 16.11 1.54
CA PHE A 337 5.03 15.88 0.44
C PHE A 337 3.58 15.96 0.94
N ASN A 338 2.83 16.96 0.51
CA ASN A 338 1.54 17.30 1.11
C ASN A 338 0.44 17.55 0.08
N PRO A 339 -0.28 16.49 -0.33
CA PRO A 339 -1.51 16.62 -1.10
C PRO A 339 -2.60 17.38 -0.32
N ARG A 340 -3.15 18.44 -0.93
CA ARG A 340 -4.19 19.31 -0.39
C ARG A 340 -5.38 19.36 -1.35
N PHE A 341 -6.44 18.62 -1.04
CA PHE A 341 -7.63 18.52 -1.89
C PHE A 341 -8.46 19.81 -1.90
N ASP A 342 -8.43 20.56 -0.81
CA ASP A 342 -9.06 21.89 -0.67
C ASP A 342 -8.38 22.95 -1.55
N GLU A 343 -7.06 22.84 -1.74
CA GLU A 343 -6.27 23.72 -2.62
C GLU A 343 -6.07 23.15 -4.03
N LYS A 344 -6.49 21.88 -4.27
CA LYS A 344 -6.28 21.13 -5.52
C LYS A 344 -4.82 21.07 -5.97
N ALA A 345 -3.89 21.00 -5.03
CA ALA A 345 -2.46 21.03 -5.27
C ALA A 345 -1.72 20.00 -4.40
N VAL A 346 -0.50 19.67 -4.79
CA VAL A 346 0.44 18.93 -3.94
C VAL A 346 1.60 19.85 -3.62
N VAL A 347 1.68 20.23 -2.35
CA VAL A 347 2.77 21.08 -1.85
C VAL A 347 3.99 20.22 -1.56
N ARG A 348 5.16 20.64 -2.04
CA ARG A 348 6.45 20.10 -1.63
C ARG A 348 7.31 21.19 -1.02
N ASN A 349 7.97 20.87 0.09
CA ASN A 349 8.87 21.79 0.76
C ASN A 349 9.89 21.03 1.63
N SER A 350 10.81 21.77 2.25
CA SER A 350 11.72 21.28 3.26
C SER A 350 11.58 22.15 4.52
N LEU A 351 11.77 21.53 5.68
CA LEU A 351 11.85 22.22 6.96
C LEU A 351 13.29 22.11 7.45
N VAL A 352 13.98 23.24 7.59
CA VAL A 352 15.38 23.28 8.03
C VAL A 352 15.49 24.23 9.21
N ALA A 353 16.04 23.75 10.33
CA ALA A 353 16.15 24.55 11.57
C ALA A 353 14.79 25.14 12.01
N ASN A 354 13.71 24.37 11.86
CA ASN A 354 12.32 24.76 12.12
C ASN A 354 11.76 25.88 11.23
N GLU A 355 12.40 26.21 10.12
CA GLU A 355 11.90 27.16 9.14
C GLU A 355 11.52 26.46 7.82
N TRP A 356 10.33 26.77 7.32
CA TRP A 356 9.87 26.27 6.03
C TRP A 356 10.57 27.03 4.89
N GLY A 357 11.05 26.30 3.90
CA GLY A 357 11.60 26.89 2.68
C GLY A 357 10.52 27.39 1.71
N ASN A 358 10.91 27.60 0.46
CA ASN A 358 9.98 27.96 -0.61
C ASN A 358 9.08 26.78 -1.00
N GLU A 359 7.76 26.99 -1.10
CA GLU A 359 6.85 25.93 -1.54
C GLU A 359 6.94 25.68 -3.06
N GLU A 360 6.94 24.41 -3.46
CA GLU A 360 6.72 23.97 -4.84
C GLU A 360 5.33 23.34 -4.96
N ARG A 361 4.59 23.72 -6.00
CA ARG A 361 3.12 23.47 -6.08
C ARG A 361 2.65 23.09 -7.48
N GLU A 362 3.53 23.09 -8.46
CA GLU A 362 3.22 22.81 -9.84
C GLU A 362 2.77 21.36 -10.03
N GLY A 363 1.94 21.15 -11.06
CA GLY A 363 1.29 19.88 -11.35
C GLY A 363 -0.17 19.83 -10.92
N LYS A 364 -0.97 19.05 -11.65
CA LYS A 364 -2.35 18.73 -11.25
C LYS A 364 -2.29 17.70 -10.13
N ILE A 365 -3.08 17.85 -9.08
CA ILE A 365 -3.18 16.84 -8.02
C ILE A 365 -3.54 15.45 -8.62
N PRO A 366 -2.70 14.41 -8.43
CA PRO A 366 -2.92 13.08 -9.02
C PRO A 366 -3.74 12.15 -8.11
N PHE A 367 -4.28 12.66 -7.01
CA PHE A 367 -5.02 11.88 -6.01
C PHE A 367 -6.53 12.11 -6.12
N GLU A 368 -7.30 11.06 -5.89
CA GLU A 368 -8.74 11.09 -5.73
C GLU A 368 -9.13 10.58 -4.32
N LYS A 369 -10.17 11.16 -3.72
CA LYS A 369 -10.63 10.74 -2.39
C LYS A 369 -11.28 9.36 -2.49
N ALA A 370 -10.99 8.48 -1.51
CA ALA A 370 -11.47 7.10 -1.48
C ALA A 370 -11.07 6.24 -2.70
N THR A 371 -10.00 6.65 -3.40
CA THR A 371 -9.32 5.83 -4.41
C THR A 371 -7.89 5.62 -3.91
N GLY A 372 -7.41 4.39 -3.96
CA GLY A 372 -6.04 4.07 -3.59
C GLY A 372 -5.01 4.79 -4.46
N PHE A 373 -3.79 4.88 -3.98
CA PHE A 373 -2.63 5.33 -4.74
C PHE A 373 -1.40 4.46 -4.45
N ASP A 374 -0.51 4.44 -5.43
CA ASP A 374 0.88 4.00 -5.28
C ASP A 374 1.76 5.24 -5.38
N LEU A 375 2.49 5.56 -4.33
CA LEU A 375 3.45 6.65 -4.31
C LEU A 375 4.85 6.06 -4.29
N GLU A 376 5.66 6.39 -5.29
CA GLU A 376 7.08 6.07 -5.31
C GLU A 376 7.89 7.36 -5.16
N ILE A 377 8.78 7.38 -4.18
CA ILE A 377 9.76 8.45 -4.00
C ILE A 377 11.14 7.83 -4.18
N LYS A 378 11.74 8.09 -5.35
CA LYS A 378 13.08 7.65 -5.72
C LYS A 378 14.06 8.72 -5.30
N ASN A 379 15.02 8.41 -4.46
CA ASN A 379 16.09 9.34 -4.13
C ASN A 379 17.19 9.20 -5.18
N GLU A 380 17.31 10.14 -6.10
CA GLU A 380 18.40 10.18 -7.08
C GLU A 380 19.51 11.14 -6.64
N GLU A 381 20.60 11.20 -7.40
CA GLU A 381 21.79 11.99 -7.04
C GLU A 381 21.50 13.47 -6.80
N TYR A 382 20.59 14.08 -7.57
CA TYR A 382 20.34 15.53 -7.54
C TYR A 382 18.93 15.92 -7.05
N ALA A 383 17.98 14.98 -7.04
CA ALA A 383 16.59 15.25 -6.71
C ALA A 383 15.86 13.98 -6.27
N PHE A 384 14.74 14.14 -5.57
CA PHE A 384 13.73 13.08 -5.52
C PHE A 384 12.94 13.05 -6.82
N GLN A 385 12.78 11.87 -7.42
CA GLN A 385 11.75 11.64 -8.44
C GLN A 385 10.52 11.07 -7.77
N ILE A 386 9.39 11.74 -7.96
CA ILE A 386 8.12 11.38 -7.34
C ILE A 386 7.18 10.87 -8.43
N LEU A 387 6.76 9.62 -8.31
CA LEU A 387 5.79 8.99 -9.19
C LEU A 387 4.52 8.70 -8.39
N VAL A 388 3.36 8.88 -9.02
CA VAL A 388 2.06 8.50 -8.48
C VAL A 388 1.38 7.60 -9.49
N ASN A 389 0.99 6.39 -9.07
CA ASN A 389 0.35 5.38 -9.92
C ASN A 389 1.19 5.03 -11.16
N GLY A 390 2.52 4.96 -11.01
CA GLY A 390 3.47 4.65 -12.09
C GLY A 390 3.79 5.84 -13.02
N GLU A 391 3.09 6.97 -12.90
CA GLU A 391 3.35 8.16 -13.71
C GLU A 391 4.23 9.16 -12.95
N ARG A 392 5.21 9.76 -13.63
CA ARG A 392 6.04 10.82 -13.03
C ARG A 392 5.19 12.05 -12.73
N PHE A 393 5.10 12.39 -11.45
CA PHE A 393 4.37 13.55 -10.96
C PHE A 393 5.26 14.80 -10.89
N ALA A 394 6.41 14.70 -10.20
CA ALA A 394 7.31 15.83 -9.99
C ALA A 394 8.74 15.38 -9.71
N SER A 395 9.70 16.28 -9.92
CA SER A 395 11.06 16.18 -9.39
C SER A 395 11.24 17.24 -8.31
N TYR A 396 11.84 16.91 -7.17
CA TYR A 396 12.15 17.86 -6.10
C TYR A 396 13.64 17.90 -5.87
N ALA A 397 14.30 19.00 -6.25
CA ALA A 397 15.74 19.16 -6.09
C ALA A 397 16.14 19.11 -4.62
N HIS A 398 17.25 18.43 -4.32
CA HIS A 398 17.72 18.28 -2.95
C HIS A 398 18.07 19.65 -2.34
N ARG A 399 17.42 19.99 -1.23
CA ARG A 399 17.73 21.19 -0.42
C ARG A 399 18.59 20.87 0.80
N LEU A 400 18.67 19.60 1.15
CA LEU A 400 19.56 19.05 2.17
C LEU A 400 20.37 17.92 1.55
N GLU A 401 21.48 17.55 2.20
CA GLU A 401 22.29 16.39 1.80
C GLU A 401 21.42 15.13 1.66
N PRO A 402 21.43 14.43 0.51
CA PRO A 402 20.48 13.34 0.22
C PRO A 402 20.75 12.03 0.97
N HIS A 403 21.87 11.95 1.69
CA HIS A 403 22.19 10.83 2.56
C HIS A 403 21.54 10.97 3.95
N GLU A 404 21.46 9.86 4.70
CA GLU A 404 20.96 9.81 6.07
C GLU A 404 19.50 10.28 6.27
N ILE A 405 18.66 10.08 5.25
CA ILE A 405 17.21 10.24 5.36
C ILE A 405 16.65 8.98 6.01
N ASN A 406 16.44 9.01 7.33
CA ASN A 406 16.12 7.84 8.14
C ASN A 406 14.84 7.99 8.97
N GLY A 407 14.13 9.09 8.88
CA GLY A 407 12.80 9.22 9.47
C GLY A 407 11.72 9.22 8.40
N LEU A 408 10.60 8.57 8.68
CA LEU A 408 9.37 8.66 7.92
C LEU A 408 8.23 9.04 8.87
N GLN A 409 7.54 10.12 8.56
CA GLN A 409 6.27 10.47 9.21
C GLN A 409 5.16 10.56 8.18
N ILE A 410 3.97 10.08 8.53
CA ILE A 410 2.77 10.18 7.69
C ILE A 410 1.63 10.65 8.57
N GLY A 411 0.85 11.65 8.12
CA GLY A 411 -0.25 12.19 8.91
C GLY A 411 -1.33 12.85 8.06
N GLY A 412 -2.44 13.21 8.71
CA GLY A 412 -3.62 13.77 8.07
C GLY A 412 -4.59 12.69 7.58
N ASP A 413 -5.46 13.06 6.64
CA ASP A 413 -6.66 12.30 6.29
C ASP A 413 -6.35 11.21 5.23
N VAL A 414 -5.60 10.19 5.63
CA VAL A 414 -5.14 9.08 4.76
C VAL A 414 -5.07 7.76 5.52
N GLU A 415 -5.42 6.67 4.85
CA GLU A 415 -5.13 5.31 5.30
C GLU A 415 -3.89 4.78 4.58
N ILE A 416 -2.97 4.16 5.32
CA ILE A 416 -1.77 3.51 4.75
C ILE A 416 -1.92 2.00 4.83
N THR A 417 -1.66 1.33 3.72
CA THR A 417 -1.85 -0.13 3.54
C THR A 417 -0.55 -0.87 3.28
N GLY A 418 0.51 -0.16 2.88
CA GLY A 418 1.85 -0.73 2.71
C GLY A 418 2.92 0.35 2.64
N ILE A 419 4.09 0.01 3.17
CA ILE A 419 5.32 0.83 3.10
C ILE A 419 6.47 -0.12 2.79
N GLN A 420 7.24 0.19 1.74
CA GLN A 420 8.37 -0.60 1.28
C GLN A 420 9.55 0.28 0.93
N ILE A 421 10.75 -0.24 1.11
CA ILE A 421 11.98 0.39 0.66
C ILE A 421 12.78 -0.63 -0.15
N HIS A 422 13.23 -0.22 -1.34
CA HIS A 422 14.04 -1.02 -2.26
C HIS A 422 15.39 -0.36 -2.44
#